data_AF-A0A931Q2S9-F1
#
_entry.id   AF-A0A931Q2S9-F1
#
_cell.length_a   1.000
_cell.length_b   1.000
_cell.length_c   1.000
_cell.angle_alpha   90.00
_cell.angle_beta   90.00
_cell.angle_gamma   90.00
#
_symmetry.space_group_name_H-M   'P 1'
#
loop_
_entity.id
_entity.type
_entity.pdbx_description
1 polymer ?
#
loop_
_entity_poly.entity_id
_entity_poly.type
_entity_poly.pdbx_seq_one_letter_code
_entity_poly.pdbx_strand_id
1 'polypeptide(L)'
;SAETALSDKTRLLRSARNDRRGTSACNDTFYEGVKNIFFLTLAFLIFTFAFSVSSFAEDIYESHLDRGLENNEPYSYVLIKKAHADPSRAKSLLTEAVKHSPNLPPAYFEMAKISFSPSASGMFESLDYTIKGFKAYKKNFWWLMSISGLFTASFMLSFVIVLAVVLAVRLFTDIPLLSHDIKESKKNILIAMLLVPLSFLGPLFFMTGSLFLLGLYFRGMNKTVVYASVLLLLLSPLCLNIINMFLSAPSPELRAIVAVNESRDNKYAASVLKNKDDFISLFSYGLALKREERYEEAIAAYKKLLASYPDPRAYVNLGNSYAGVNDMAAAKESYKKSIELKPLASAYYNLSQVSRETLDFAKGEEYFTEAIKLSSESVSQFSSAASRNPNRLVTDENLPMSVMWEYAETGARGLIKISPLNSASSVIVSIALLALFYIMDSAFKERAYRCQRCGVILCGKCGKGKLWGEMCSLCYKSLIKLDALDSRIRVAKQLEVQELQKKKRRTISILSFAPPGIAHIYWGRILSGTLFLWLFVFLLLLILLKPLFSTGLSLFSHSWLTIPAVMLMAFLYLISNIAARRRLK
;
A
#
# COMPACT_ATOMS: atom_id res chain seq x y z
N SER A 1 13.31 86.10 30.02
CA SER A 1 13.19 86.53 31.42
C SER A 1 12.45 85.44 32.18
N ALA A 2 13.09 84.94 33.23
CA ALA A 2 12.51 84.02 34.20
C ALA A 2 11.53 84.76 35.12
N GLU A 3 10.89 83.97 35.99
CA GLU A 3 9.97 84.35 37.07
C GLU A 3 8.50 84.53 36.68
N THR A 4 7.74 83.44 36.74
CA THR A 4 6.80 83.23 37.86
C THR A 4 6.24 81.81 37.77
N ALA A 5 6.96 80.88 38.38
CA ALA A 5 6.51 79.52 38.65
C ALA A 5 6.52 79.32 40.18
N LEU A 6 5.53 79.87 40.91
CA LEU A 6 5.35 79.58 42.34
C LEU A 6 4.00 80.02 42.95
N SER A 7 2.84 79.70 42.35
CA SER A 7 1.56 79.89 43.07
C SER A 7 0.55 78.73 43.03
N ASP A 8 0.92 77.60 42.40
CA ASP A 8 0.02 76.45 42.17
C ASP A 8 -0.05 75.39 43.28
N LYS A 9 0.48 75.63 44.50
CA LYS A 9 0.59 74.58 45.53
C LYS A 9 -0.30 74.73 46.78
N THR A 10 -1.14 75.75 46.89
CA THR A 10 -1.88 76.02 48.15
C THR A 10 -3.41 75.95 48.04
N ARG A 11 -3.99 75.70 46.85
CA ARG A 11 -5.46 75.63 46.68
C ARG A 11 -6.06 74.22 46.73
N LEU A 12 -5.26 73.17 46.60
CA LEU A 12 -5.75 71.78 46.54
C LEU A 12 -5.87 71.06 47.90
N LEU A 13 -5.44 71.68 49.00
CA LEU A 13 -5.38 71.05 50.34
C LEU A 13 -6.56 71.40 51.27
N ARG A 14 -7.57 72.14 50.82
CA ARG A 14 -8.76 72.49 51.64
C ARG A 14 -10.05 71.70 51.37
N SER A 15 -10.07 70.80 50.38
CA SER A 15 -11.25 69.97 50.07
C SER A 15 -11.20 68.55 50.67
N ALA A 16 -10.04 68.11 51.18
CA ALA A 16 -9.81 66.73 51.60
C ALA A 16 -10.18 66.41 53.08
N ARG A 17 -11.02 67.23 53.75
CA ARG A 17 -11.22 67.11 55.22
C ARG A 17 -12.66 67.00 55.71
N ASN A 18 -13.63 66.71 54.84
CA ASN A 18 -14.97 66.26 55.25
C ASN A 18 -15.28 64.93 54.53
N ASP A 19 -14.74 63.82 55.03
CA ASP A 19 -15.44 62.90 55.93
C ASP A 19 -16.72 62.30 55.32
N ARG A 20 -16.64 61.06 54.81
CA ARG A 20 -16.69 59.79 55.57
C ARG A 20 -18.08 59.47 56.14
N ARG A 21 -19.11 59.36 55.27
CA ARG A 21 -20.37 58.65 55.56
C ARG A 21 -20.99 57.97 54.33
N GLY A 22 -20.26 57.08 53.66
CA GLY A 22 -20.78 56.38 52.46
C GLY A 22 -20.26 54.96 52.23
N THR A 23 -19.57 54.35 53.19
CA THR A 23 -18.79 53.11 52.99
C THR A 23 -19.49 51.83 53.46
N SER A 24 -20.83 51.80 53.59
CA SER A 24 -21.56 50.56 53.92
C SER A 24 -22.43 50.01 52.79
N ALA A 25 -22.79 50.80 51.76
CA ALA A 25 -23.69 50.34 50.70
C ALA A 25 -22.98 49.73 49.47
N CYS A 26 -21.66 49.91 49.33
CA CYS A 26 -20.92 49.48 48.14
C CYS A 26 -20.31 48.07 48.26
N ASN A 27 -20.13 47.56 49.48
CA ASN A 27 -19.63 46.20 49.70
C ASN A 27 -20.70 45.13 49.43
N ASP A 28 -21.97 45.40 49.72
CA ASP A 28 -23.04 44.41 49.51
C ASP A 28 -23.34 44.17 48.03
N THR A 29 -23.26 45.22 47.19
CA THR A 29 -23.42 45.09 45.73
C THR A 29 -22.26 44.38 45.05
N PHE A 30 -21.03 44.53 45.58
CA PHE A 30 -19.86 43.84 45.06
C PHE A 30 -19.86 42.36 45.48
N TYR A 31 -20.25 42.06 46.73
CA TYR A 31 -20.39 40.68 47.20
C TYR A 31 -21.53 39.92 46.51
N GLU A 32 -22.67 40.55 46.23
CA GLU A 32 -23.75 39.96 45.43
C GLU A 32 -23.37 39.76 43.96
N GLY A 33 -22.62 40.71 43.37
CA GLY A 33 -22.07 40.56 42.02
C GLY A 33 -21.07 39.41 41.90
N VAL A 34 -20.16 39.26 42.88
CA VAL A 34 -19.19 38.16 42.93
C VAL A 34 -19.87 36.83 43.26
N LYS A 35 -20.89 36.80 44.12
CA LYS A 35 -21.73 35.60 44.34
C LYS A 35 -22.45 35.18 43.07
N ASN A 36 -23.05 36.11 42.33
CA ASN A 36 -23.76 35.79 41.09
C ASN A 36 -22.80 35.31 40.00
N ILE A 37 -21.61 35.89 39.88
CA ILE A 37 -20.56 35.40 38.98
C ILE A 37 -20.06 34.02 39.45
N PHE A 38 -19.87 33.81 40.75
CA PHE A 38 -19.47 32.51 41.29
C PHE A 38 -20.56 31.44 41.05
N PHE A 39 -21.84 31.75 41.27
CA PHE A 39 -22.96 30.87 40.95
C PHE A 39 -23.16 30.66 39.45
N LEU A 40 -22.90 31.65 38.60
CA LEU A 40 -22.93 31.49 37.13
C LEU A 40 -21.76 30.63 36.64
N THR A 41 -20.56 30.82 37.19
CA THR A 41 -19.39 29.98 36.86
C THR A 41 -19.52 28.58 37.44
N LEU A 42 -20.13 28.42 38.62
CA LEU A 42 -20.42 27.13 39.23
C LEU A 42 -21.58 26.44 38.51
N ALA A 43 -22.63 27.17 38.09
CA ALA A 43 -23.70 26.64 37.26
C ALA A 43 -23.20 26.30 35.86
N PHE A 44 -22.28 27.06 35.29
CA PHE A 44 -21.61 26.74 34.03
C PHE A 44 -20.68 25.54 34.18
N LEU A 45 -19.93 25.43 35.28
CA LEU A 45 -19.11 24.26 35.61
C LEU A 45 -19.98 23.03 35.84
N ILE A 46 -21.07 23.15 36.60
CA ILE A 46 -22.06 22.10 36.81
C ILE A 46 -22.76 21.76 35.49
N PHE A 47 -23.07 22.71 34.62
CA PHE A 47 -23.65 22.45 33.29
C PHE A 47 -22.65 21.74 32.36
N THR A 48 -21.37 22.10 32.44
CA THR A 48 -20.28 21.42 31.71
C THR A 48 -19.92 20.04 32.31
N PHE A 49 -20.24 19.79 33.59
CA PHE A 49 -20.07 18.49 34.24
C PHE A 49 -21.34 17.62 34.19
N ALA A 50 -22.53 18.21 34.05
CA ALA A 50 -23.83 17.53 33.98
C ALA A 50 -24.16 17.09 32.55
N PHE A 51 -23.66 17.79 31.53
CA PHE A 51 -23.56 17.23 30.19
C PHE A 51 -22.35 16.30 30.13
N SER A 52 -22.59 15.03 30.43
CA SER A 52 -21.63 13.98 30.11
C SER A 52 -21.23 14.13 28.63
N VAL A 53 -19.95 14.35 28.34
CA VAL A 53 -19.42 14.42 26.97
C VAL A 53 -19.82 13.18 26.14
N SER A 54 -20.14 12.06 26.81
CA SER A 54 -20.71 10.86 26.21
C SER A 54 -22.06 11.08 25.55
N SER A 55 -23.01 11.80 26.16
CA SER A 55 -24.35 11.96 25.57
C SER A 55 -24.31 12.81 24.29
N PHE A 56 -23.53 13.89 24.31
CA PHE A 56 -23.32 14.73 23.13
C PHE A 56 -22.56 14.02 22.01
N ALA A 57 -21.59 13.15 22.35
CA ALA A 57 -20.86 12.35 21.37
C ALA A 57 -21.75 11.26 20.74
N GLU A 58 -22.65 10.66 21.52
CA GLU A 58 -23.65 9.71 21.01
C GLU A 58 -24.64 10.41 20.07
N ASP A 59 -25.16 11.59 20.45
CA ASP A 59 -26.08 12.38 19.60
C ASP A 59 -25.44 12.80 18.27
N ILE A 60 -24.16 13.20 18.29
CA ILE A 60 -23.40 13.48 17.06
C ILE A 60 -23.23 12.21 16.24
N TYR A 61 -22.90 11.08 16.86
CA TYR A 61 -22.70 9.83 16.16
C TYR A 61 -23.98 9.33 15.48
N GLU A 62 -25.11 9.38 16.16
CA GLU A 62 -26.42 9.02 15.59
C GLU A 62 -26.79 9.97 14.43
N SER A 63 -26.56 11.28 14.59
CA SER A 63 -26.76 12.23 13.47
C SER A 63 -25.84 11.96 12.27
N HIS A 64 -24.62 11.48 12.50
CA HIS A 64 -23.72 11.04 11.43
C HIS A 64 -24.25 9.78 10.73
N LEU A 65 -24.75 8.81 11.50
CA LEU A 65 -25.33 7.57 10.97
C LEU A 65 -26.60 7.82 10.15
N ASP A 66 -27.45 8.77 10.56
CA ASP A 66 -28.64 9.19 9.81
C ASP A 66 -28.27 9.70 8.40
N ARG A 67 -27.13 10.40 8.29
CA ARG A 67 -26.55 10.84 7.00
C ARG A 67 -25.80 9.72 6.26
N GLY A 68 -25.95 8.47 6.68
CA GLY A 68 -25.28 7.31 6.10
C GLY A 68 -23.76 7.34 6.24
N LEU A 69 -23.21 8.07 7.23
CA LEU A 69 -21.77 8.14 7.51
C LEU A 69 -21.38 7.08 8.53
N GLU A 70 -20.87 5.95 8.07
CA GLU A 70 -20.47 4.81 8.90
C GLU A 70 -19.02 4.89 9.40
N ASN A 71 -18.17 5.73 8.78
CA ASN A 71 -16.73 5.75 9.06
C ASN A 71 -16.24 7.15 9.47
N ASN A 72 -16.11 7.38 10.78
CA ASN A 72 -15.48 8.59 11.33
C ASN A 72 -14.00 8.31 11.68
N GLU A 73 -13.16 8.22 10.64
CA GLU A 73 -11.73 7.90 10.82
C GLU A 73 -10.98 8.90 11.72
N PRO A 74 -11.18 10.24 11.61
CA PRO A 74 -10.50 11.19 12.49
C PRO A 74 -10.77 10.93 13.98
N TYR A 75 -12.02 10.63 14.34
CA TYR A 75 -12.37 10.29 15.72
C TYR A 75 -11.74 8.97 16.15
N SER A 76 -11.84 7.92 15.32
CA SER A 76 -11.21 6.62 15.61
C SER A 76 -9.69 6.73 15.76
N TYR A 77 -9.00 7.59 15.00
CA TYR A 77 -7.57 7.83 15.16
C TYR A 77 -7.21 8.52 16.49
N VAL A 78 -8.05 9.45 16.96
CA VAL A 78 -7.88 10.06 18.29
C VAL A 78 -8.04 8.99 19.38
N LEU A 79 -9.03 8.09 19.25
CA LEU A 79 -9.22 6.98 20.18
C LEU A 79 -8.04 6.00 20.18
N ILE A 80 -7.51 5.64 19.01
CA ILE A 80 -6.30 4.80 18.91
C ILE A 80 -5.11 5.49 19.60
N LYS A 81 -4.93 6.79 19.40
CA LYS A 81 -3.87 7.55 20.08
C LYS A 81 -4.04 7.56 21.59
N LYS A 82 -5.28 7.72 22.09
CA LYS A 82 -5.60 7.63 23.53
C LYS A 82 -5.33 6.23 24.08
N ALA A 83 -5.65 5.18 23.32
CA ALA A 83 -5.38 3.79 23.70
C ALA A 83 -3.87 3.51 23.89
N HIS A 84 -3.01 4.14 23.09
CA HIS A 84 -1.56 4.06 23.30
C HIS A 84 -1.07 4.80 24.56
N ALA A 85 -1.73 5.89 24.93
CA ALA A 85 -1.38 6.66 26.12
C ALA A 85 -1.90 6.02 27.41
N ASP A 86 -3.02 5.30 27.36
CA ASP A 86 -3.63 4.64 28.51
C ASP A 86 -3.86 3.13 28.24
N PRO A 87 -2.86 2.27 28.55
CA PRO A 87 -2.96 0.83 28.36
C PRO A 87 -4.11 0.16 29.13
N SER A 88 -4.55 0.75 30.25
CA SER A 88 -5.61 0.18 31.08
C SER A 88 -6.98 0.22 30.40
N ARG A 89 -7.24 1.29 29.63
CA ARG A 89 -8.46 1.50 28.85
C ARG A 89 -8.29 1.21 27.36
N ALA A 90 -7.15 0.65 26.95
CA ALA A 90 -6.83 0.47 25.54
C ALA A 90 -7.85 -0.43 24.80
N LYS A 91 -8.30 -1.53 25.43
CA LYS A 91 -9.28 -2.44 24.82
C LYS A 91 -10.62 -1.75 24.60
N SER A 92 -11.15 -1.02 25.58
CA SER A 92 -12.43 -0.32 25.45
C SER A 92 -12.35 0.82 24.42
N LEU A 93 -11.29 1.62 24.44
CA LEU A 93 -11.06 2.71 23.48
C LEU A 93 -10.94 2.19 22.03
N LEU A 94 -10.28 1.05 21.83
CA LEU A 94 -10.20 0.43 20.50
C LEU A 94 -11.52 -0.20 20.06
N THR A 95 -12.30 -0.76 20.98
CA THR A 95 -13.66 -1.25 20.68
C THR A 95 -14.55 -0.10 20.22
N GLU A 96 -14.46 1.04 20.90
CA GLU A 96 -15.13 2.28 20.49
C GLU A 96 -14.63 2.76 19.13
N ALA A 97 -13.30 2.74 18.88
CA ALA A 97 -12.74 3.11 17.58
C ALA A 97 -13.26 2.24 16.43
N VAL A 98 -13.44 0.93 16.66
CA VAL A 98 -14.04 -0.01 15.69
C VAL A 98 -15.54 0.25 15.51
N LYS A 99 -16.28 0.61 16.58
CA LYS A 99 -17.70 0.99 16.49
C LYS A 99 -17.90 2.18 15.54
N HIS A 100 -17.06 3.22 15.66
CA HIS A 100 -17.16 4.43 14.84
C HIS A 100 -16.51 4.34 13.45
N SER A 101 -15.66 3.34 13.21
CA SER A 101 -15.04 3.09 11.91
C SER A 101 -14.78 1.59 11.70
N PRO A 102 -15.81 0.81 11.37
CA PRO A 102 -15.69 -0.64 11.22
C PRO A 102 -14.79 -1.06 10.04
N ASN A 103 -14.55 -0.17 9.08
CA ASN A 103 -13.70 -0.41 7.92
C ASN A 103 -12.27 0.15 8.08
N LEU A 104 -11.87 0.58 9.29
CA LEU A 104 -10.54 1.15 9.54
C LEU A 104 -9.52 0.06 9.96
N PRO A 105 -8.54 -0.32 9.11
CA PRO A 105 -7.61 -1.40 9.44
C PRO A 105 -6.76 -1.18 10.71
N PRO A 106 -6.24 0.03 11.00
CA PRO A 106 -5.47 0.32 12.22
C PRO A 106 -6.10 -0.15 13.52
N ALA A 107 -7.41 0.07 13.69
CA ALA A 107 -8.11 -0.26 14.93
C ALA A 107 -8.01 -1.77 15.22
N TYR A 108 -8.15 -2.61 14.19
CA TYR A 108 -8.00 -4.05 14.30
C TYR A 108 -6.56 -4.50 14.54
N PHE A 109 -5.56 -3.87 13.90
CA PHE A 109 -4.17 -4.24 14.15
C PHE A 109 -3.70 -3.86 15.55
N GLU A 110 -4.12 -2.70 16.07
CA GLU A 110 -3.82 -2.36 17.46
C GLU A 110 -4.57 -3.27 18.44
N MET A 111 -5.81 -3.65 18.13
CA MET A 111 -6.55 -4.65 18.91
C MET A 111 -5.82 -6.00 18.92
N ALA A 112 -5.33 -6.46 17.76
CA ALA A 112 -4.57 -7.70 17.66
C ALA A 112 -3.30 -7.68 18.52
N LYS A 113 -2.61 -6.54 18.61
CA LYS A 113 -1.41 -6.41 19.45
C LYS A 113 -1.73 -6.50 20.93
N ILE A 114 -2.81 -5.85 21.39
CA ILE A 114 -3.20 -5.84 22.81
C ILE A 114 -3.80 -7.19 23.23
N SER A 115 -4.53 -7.86 22.35
CA SER A 115 -5.07 -9.20 22.62
C SER A 115 -4.01 -10.31 22.56
N PHE A 116 -2.79 -10.02 22.07
CA PHE A 116 -1.73 -11.02 21.98
C PHE A 116 -1.26 -11.46 23.37
N SER A 117 -1.40 -12.76 23.65
CA SER A 117 -0.74 -13.40 24.80
C SER A 117 -0.20 -14.77 24.40
N PRO A 118 0.79 -15.33 25.14
CA PRO A 118 1.32 -16.67 24.88
C PRO A 118 0.32 -17.81 25.09
N SER A 119 -0.89 -17.52 25.57
CA SER A 119 -1.96 -18.50 25.71
C SER A 119 -2.57 -18.83 24.33
N ALA A 120 -3.06 -20.06 24.15
CA ALA A 120 -3.72 -20.46 22.91
C ALA A 120 -4.90 -19.53 22.57
N SER A 121 -5.73 -19.18 23.55
CA SER A 121 -6.87 -18.26 23.37
C SER A 121 -6.44 -16.86 22.92
N GLY A 122 -5.39 -16.30 23.54
CA GLY A 122 -4.90 -14.97 23.14
C GLY A 122 -4.23 -14.96 21.76
N MET A 123 -3.56 -16.05 21.37
CA MET A 123 -3.05 -16.20 20.01
C MET A 123 -4.18 -16.25 18.98
N PHE A 124 -5.25 -17.01 19.23
CA PHE A 124 -6.40 -17.08 18.33
C PHE A 124 -7.18 -15.76 18.27
N GLU A 125 -7.36 -15.05 19.39
CA GLU A 125 -8.01 -13.73 19.42
C GLU A 125 -7.20 -12.69 18.63
N SER A 126 -5.88 -12.66 18.83
CA SER A 126 -4.96 -11.80 18.06
C SER A 126 -5.00 -12.10 16.56
N LEU A 127 -5.05 -13.38 16.19
CA LEU A 127 -5.16 -13.81 14.80
C LEU A 127 -6.50 -13.40 14.17
N ASP A 128 -7.61 -13.55 14.89
CA ASP A 128 -8.94 -13.13 14.43
C ASP A 128 -8.99 -11.63 14.13
N TYR A 129 -8.47 -10.79 15.04
CA TYR A 129 -8.36 -9.35 14.79
C TYR A 129 -7.41 -9.02 13.64
N THR A 130 -6.33 -9.77 13.48
CA THR A 130 -5.42 -9.62 12.32
C THR A 130 -6.16 -9.91 11.01
N ILE A 131 -6.96 -10.97 10.95
CA ILE A 131 -7.78 -11.32 9.78
C ILE A 131 -8.82 -10.23 9.51
N LYS A 132 -9.50 -9.72 10.55
CA LYS A 132 -10.43 -8.59 10.43
C LYS A 132 -9.74 -7.33 9.88
N GLY A 133 -8.53 -7.03 10.35
CA GLY A 133 -7.70 -5.95 9.82
C GLY A 133 -7.42 -6.10 8.33
N PHE A 134 -7.05 -7.30 7.86
CA PHE A 134 -6.87 -7.57 6.43
C PHE A 134 -8.18 -7.52 5.65
N LYS A 135 -9.30 -7.96 6.21
CA LYS A 135 -10.62 -7.85 5.56
C LYS A 135 -11.02 -6.37 5.39
N ALA A 136 -10.67 -5.52 6.33
CA ALA A 136 -10.93 -4.07 6.27
C ALA A 136 -10.18 -3.37 5.12
N TYR A 137 -9.00 -3.85 4.70
CA TYR A 137 -8.29 -3.30 3.52
C TYR A 137 -9.16 -3.33 2.26
N LYS A 138 -9.92 -4.40 2.04
CA LYS A 138 -10.78 -4.54 0.85
C LYS A 138 -11.92 -3.51 0.82
N LYS A 139 -12.21 -2.89 1.96
CA LYS A 139 -13.26 -1.88 2.16
C LYS A 139 -12.70 -0.46 2.38
N ASN A 140 -11.38 -0.29 2.33
CA ASN A 140 -10.71 0.99 2.57
C ASN A 140 -9.72 1.28 1.45
N PHE A 141 -10.15 2.12 0.51
CA PHE A 141 -9.50 2.44 -0.75
C PHE A 141 -8.11 3.00 -0.51
N TRP A 142 -7.99 3.98 0.38
CA TRP A 142 -6.72 4.63 0.67
C TRP A 142 -5.69 3.67 1.27
N TRP A 143 -6.13 2.75 2.13
CA TRP A 143 -5.26 1.72 2.70
C TRP A 143 -4.84 0.67 1.68
N LEU A 144 -5.74 0.26 0.78
CA LEU A 144 -5.42 -0.67 -0.30
C LEU A 144 -4.49 -0.04 -1.33
N MET A 145 -4.72 1.22 -1.69
CA MET A 145 -3.87 2.00 -2.58
C MET A 145 -2.47 2.17 -2.02
N SER A 146 -2.35 2.58 -0.75
CA SER A 146 -1.04 2.80 -0.11
C SER A 146 -0.23 1.52 0.02
N ILE A 147 -0.85 0.40 0.42
CA ILE A 147 -0.15 -0.88 0.56
C ILE A 147 0.28 -1.41 -0.80
N SER A 148 -0.57 -1.27 -1.82
CA SER A 148 -0.25 -1.70 -3.19
C SER A 148 0.90 -0.89 -3.75
N GLY A 149 0.86 0.45 -3.61
CA GLY A 149 1.96 1.33 -3.98
C GLY A 149 3.26 0.98 -3.27
N LEU A 150 3.22 0.78 -1.95
CA LEU A 150 4.39 0.42 -1.14
C LEU A 150 5.01 -0.91 -1.58
N PHE A 151 4.19 -1.95 -1.76
CA PHE A 151 4.66 -3.27 -2.18
C PHE A 151 5.23 -3.23 -3.60
N THR A 152 4.53 -2.60 -4.55
CA THR A 152 4.97 -2.51 -5.94
C THR A 152 6.26 -1.68 -6.07
N ALA A 153 6.37 -0.55 -5.38
CA ALA A 153 7.57 0.27 -5.39
C ALA A 153 8.75 -0.46 -4.75
N SER A 154 8.55 -1.09 -3.59
CA SER A 154 9.59 -1.88 -2.91
C SER A 154 10.04 -3.07 -3.76
N PHE A 155 9.10 -3.75 -4.43
CA PHE A 155 9.38 -4.86 -5.34
C PHE A 155 10.23 -4.40 -6.54
N MET A 156 9.81 -3.35 -7.25
CA MET A 156 10.54 -2.81 -8.40
C MET A 156 11.94 -2.33 -8.01
N LEU A 157 12.04 -1.49 -6.98
CA LEU A 157 13.29 -0.88 -6.57
C LEU A 157 14.27 -1.92 -6.00
N SER A 158 13.78 -2.88 -5.20
CA SER A 158 14.65 -3.97 -4.69
C SER A 158 15.21 -4.80 -5.84
N PHE A 159 14.40 -5.12 -6.84
CA PHE A 159 14.85 -5.90 -7.98
C PHE A 159 15.90 -5.13 -8.80
N VAL A 160 15.66 -3.84 -9.09
CA VAL A 160 16.63 -2.95 -9.75
C VAL A 160 17.97 -2.90 -8.98
N ILE A 161 17.93 -2.69 -7.67
CA ILE A 161 19.13 -2.67 -6.82
C ILE A 161 19.86 -4.01 -6.88
N VAL A 162 19.14 -5.12 -6.79
CA VAL A 162 19.75 -6.46 -6.81
C VAL A 162 20.36 -6.78 -8.16
N LEU A 163 19.71 -6.42 -9.27
CA LEU A 163 20.30 -6.56 -10.61
C LEU A 163 21.58 -5.75 -10.74
N ALA A 164 21.59 -4.52 -10.24
CA ALA A 164 22.79 -3.68 -10.22
C ALA A 164 23.92 -4.33 -9.41
N VAL A 165 23.62 -4.93 -8.25
CA VAL A 165 24.62 -5.67 -7.44
C VAL A 165 25.09 -6.94 -8.14
N VAL A 166 24.20 -7.72 -8.75
CA VAL A 166 24.58 -8.92 -9.52
C VAL A 166 25.52 -8.52 -10.65
N LEU A 167 25.19 -7.47 -11.40
CA LEU A 167 26.05 -6.92 -12.44
C LEU A 167 27.39 -6.47 -11.87
N ALA A 168 27.39 -5.63 -10.83
CA ALA A 168 28.62 -5.13 -10.22
C ALA A 168 29.56 -6.27 -9.77
N VAL A 169 29.03 -7.36 -9.20
CA VAL A 169 29.83 -8.51 -8.76
C VAL A 169 30.29 -9.37 -9.95
N ARG A 170 29.40 -9.66 -10.91
CA ARG A 170 29.66 -10.61 -12.00
C ARG A 170 30.39 -10.02 -13.18
N LEU A 171 30.26 -8.71 -13.42
CA LEU A 171 30.92 -8.01 -14.51
C LEU A 171 32.43 -8.23 -14.45
N PHE A 172 33.06 -7.99 -13.30
CA PHE A 172 34.50 -8.21 -13.14
C PHE A 172 34.92 -9.68 -13.23
N THR A 173 34.06 -10.62 -12.82
CA THR A 173 34.40 -12.04 -12.84
C THR A 173 34.21 -12.68 -14.21
N ASP A 174 33.25 -12.22 -15.00
CA ASP A 174 32.79 -12.91 -16.21
C ASP A 174 33.17 -12.20 -17.51
N ILE A 175 33.45 -10.88 -17.50
CA ILE A 175 33.99 -10.16 -18.67
C ILE A 175 35.18 -10.88 -19.32
N PRO A 176 36.16 -11.43 -18.58
CA PRO A 176 37.29 -12.11 -19.20
C PRO A 176 36.89 -13.31 -20.07
N LEU A 177 35.76 -13.97 -19.77
CA LEU A 177 35.23 -15.08 -20.59
C LEU A 177 34.72 -14.55 -21.94
N LEU A 178 33.94 -13.47 -21.89
CA LEU A 178 33.43 -12.81 -23.10
C LEU A 178 34.59 -12.26 -23.95
N SER A 179 35.57 -11.61 -23.32
CA SER A 179 36.76 -11.10 -24.01
C SER A 179 37.56 -12.21 -24.70
N HIS A 180 37.67 -13.38 -24.06
CA HIS A 180 38.32 -14.54 -24.66
C HIS A 180 37.58 -15.02 -25.91
N ASP A 181 36.25 -15.23 -25.83
CA ASP A 181 35.45 -15.69 -26.97
C ASP A 181 35.43 -14.67 -28.12
N ILE A 182 35.50 -13.37 -27.82
CA ILE A 182 35.62 -12.31 -28.84
C ILE A 182 36.96 -12.39 -29.59
N LYS A 183 38.07 -12.66 -28.87
CA LYS A 183 39.39 -12.81 -29.48
C LYS A 183 39.45 -14.01 -30.41
N GLU A 184 38.75 -15.09 -30.08
CA GLU A 184 38.74 -16.32 -30.90
C GLU A 184 37.80 -16.28 -32.10
N SER A 185 36.72 -15.51 -32.03
CA SER A 185 35.77 -15.34 -33.12
C SER A 185 35.25 -13.91 -33.13
N LYS A 186 35.71 -13.13 -34.11
CA LYS A 186 35.24 -11.75 -34.31
C LYS A 186 33.73 -11.65 -34.53
N LYS A 187 33.06 -12.72 -34.98
CA LYS A 187 31.59 -12.78 -35.12
C LYS A 187 30.86 -12.55 -33.79
N ASN A 188 31.51 -12.86 -32.66
CA ASN A 188 30.93 -12.71 -31.32
C ASN A 188 30.84 -11.23 -30.90
N ILE A 189 31.54 -10.32 -31.59
CA ILE A 189 31.41 -8.87 -31.40
C ILE A 189 30.00 -8.41 -31.80
N LEU A 190 29.40 -9.03 -32.82
CA LEU A 190 28.05 -8.66 -33.28
C LEU A 190 27.00 -8.84 -32.18
N ILE A 191 27.18 -9.83 -31.30
CA ILE A 191 26.30 -10.09 -30.16
C ILE A 191 26.39 -8.98 -29.11
N ALA A 192 27.61 -8.50 -28.83
CA ALA A 192 27.80 -7.37 -27.93
C ALA A 192 27.22 -6.07 -28.55
N MET A 193 27.38 -5.89 -29.86
CA MET A 193 26.81 -4.75 -30.59
C MET A 193 25.28 -4.75 -30.64
N LEU A 194 24.64 -5.92 -30.71
CA LEU A 194 23.18 -6.07 -30.73
C LEU A 194 22.50 -5.49 -29.48
N LEU A 195 23.24 -5.36 -28.38
CA LEU A 195 22.72 -4.91 -27.09
C LEU A 195 23.08 -3.45 -26.78
N VAL A 196 23.88 -2.80 -27.62
CA VAL A 196 24.13 -1.35 -27.54
C VAL A 196 22.84 -0.53 -27.66
N PRO A 197 21.88 -0.86 -28.56
CA PRO A 197 20.59 -0.18 -28.63
C PRO A 197 19.80 -0.18 -27.31
N LEU A 198 19.95 -1.21 -26.47
CA LEU A 198 19.25 -1.30 -25.17
C LEU A 198 19.71 -0.22 -24.19
N SER A 199 20.92 0.32 -24.34
CA SER A 199 21.41 1.40 -23.48
C SER A 199 20.62 2.69 -23.66
N PHE A 200 20.13 2.95 -24.88
CA PHE A 200 19.30 4.12 -25.19
C PHE A 200 17.84 3.97 -24.74
N LEU A 201 17.39 2.75 -24.43
CA LEU A 201 16.02 2.47 -23.99
C LEU A 201 15.81 2.65 -22.48
N GLY A 202 16.88 2.91 -21.72
CA GLY A 202 16.82 3.27 -20.30
C GLY A 202 17.63 2.32 -19.39
N PRO A 203 17.77 2.67 -18.09
CA PRO A 203 18.64 1.94 -17.17
C PRO A 203 18.24 0.47 -17.00
N LEU A 204 16.94 0.17 -16.95
CA LEU A 204 16.46 -1.20 -16.78
C LEU A 204 16.75 -2.07 -18.01
N PHE A 205 16.55 -1.53 -19.22
CA PHE A 205 16.92 -2.21 -20.47
C PHE A 205 18.42 -2.45 -20.55
N PHE A 206 19.24 -1.47 -20.15
CA PHE A 206 20.70 -1.61 -20.09
C PHE A 206 21.13 -2.71 -19.12
N MET A 207 20.55 -2.76 -17.91
CA MET A 207 20.86 -3.81 -16.94
C MET A 207 20.46 -5.18 -17.45
N THR A 208 19.25 -5.33 -18.01
CA THR A 208 18.78 -6.60 -18.58
C THR A 208 19.64 -7.04 -19.77
N GLY A 209 20.03 -6.12 -20.66
CA GLY A 209 20.96 -6.41 -21.77
C GLY A 209 22.35 -6.82 -21.29
N SER A 210 22.86 -6.19 -20.25
CA SER A 210 24.15 -6.57 -19.65
C SER A 210 24.08 -7.97 -19.02
N LEU A 211 22.99 -8.28 -18.31
CA LEU A 211 22.76 -9.61 -17.75
C LEU A 211 22.50 -10.66 -18.82
N PHE A 212 21.89 -10.30 -19.94
CA PHE A 212 21.74 -11.17 -21.10
C PHE A 212 23.11 -11.66 -21.57
N LEU A 213 24.09 -10.77 -21.75
CA LEU A 213 25.45 -11.14 -22.19
C LEU A 213 26.14 -12.05 -21.19
N LEU A 214 26.19 -11.62 -19.92
CA LEU A 214 26.85 -12.41 -18.87
C LEU A 214 26.13 -13.74 -18.63
N GLY A 215 24.81 -13.74 -18.83
CA GLY A 215 23.90 -14.88 -18.70
C GLY A 215 24.22 -16.03 -19.64
N LEU A 216 24.79 -15.74 -20.81
CA LEU A 216 25.33 -16.78 -21.70
C LEU A 216 26.46 -17.57 -21.01
N TYR A 217 27.13 -17.06 -19.99
CA TYR A 217 28.15 -17.82 -19.26
C TYR A 217 27.62 -18.49 -17.99
N PHE A 218 26.34 -18.27 -17.64
CA PHE A 218 25.74 -18.87 -16.46
C PHE A 218 25.38 -20.34 -16.70
N ARG A 219 25.46 -21.14 -15.63
CA ARG A 219 25.25 -22.59 -15.67
C ARG A 219 23.94 -23.01 -15.05
N GLY A 220 23.25 -23.96 -15.69
CA GLY A 220 22.02 -24.57 -15.19
C GLY A 220 21.01 -23.52 -14.74
N MET A 221 20.53 -23.66 -13.50
CA MET A 221 19.51 -22.79 -12.90
C MET A 221 19.95 -21.32 -12.72
N ASN A 222 21.24 -20.99 -12.80
CA ASN A 222 21.66 -19.59 -12.68
C ASN A 222 21.14 -18.71 -13.83
N LYS A 223 20.80 -19.31 -14.98
CA LYS A 223 20.18 -18.58 -16.11
C LYS A 223 18.81 -18.02 -15.77
N THR A 224 18.11 -18.58 -14.77
CA THR A 224 16.83 -18.07 -14.26
C THR A 224 16.91 -16.59 -13.86
N VAL A 225 18.08 -16.09 -13.43
CA VAL A 225 18.26 -14.65 -13.11
C VAL A 225 18.08 -13.76 -14.35
N VAL A 226 18.50 -14.22 -15.53
CA VAL A 226 18.33 -13.50 -16.79
C VAL A 226 16.84 -13.47 -17.15
N TYR A 227 16.17 -14.62 -17.13
CA TYR A 227 14.74 -14.71 -17.40
C TYR A 227 13.94 -13.84 -16.42
N ALA A 228 14.30 -13.82 -15.14
CA ALA A 228 13.67 -12.97 -14.14
C ALA A 228 13.88 -11.47 -14.44
N SER A 229 15.06 -11.07 -14.95
CA SER A 229 15.30 -9.68 -15.37
C SER A 229 14.48 -9.25 -16.59
N VAL A 230 14.25 -10.18 -17.52
CA VAL A 230 13.35 -9.93 -18.68
C VAL A 230 11.89 -9.91 -18.22
N LEU A 231 11.49 -10.77 -17.29
CA LEU A 231 10.16 -10.74 -16.68
C LEU A 231 9.90 -9.43 -15.94
N LEU A 232 10.89 -8.89 -15.22
CA LEU A 232 10.79 -7.57 -14.61
C LEU A 232 10.53 -6.49 -15.66
N LEU A 233 11.28 -6.51 -16.76
CA LEU A 233 11.11 -5.59 -17.88
C LEU A 233 9.69 -5.67 -18.47
N LEU A 234 9.19 -6.89 -18.65
CA LEU A 234 7.83 -7.19 -19.13
C LEU A 234 6.75 -6.63 -18.20
N LEU A 235 6.92 -6.79 -16.89
CA LEU A 235 5.96 -6.33 -15.88
C LEU A 235 6.11 -4.84 -15.52
N SER A 236 7.21 -4.21 -15.93
CA SER A 236 7.54 -2.83 -15.54
C SER A 236 6.46 -1.80 -15.90
N PRO A 237 5.75 -1.85 -17.06
CA PRO A 237 4.71 -0.88 -17.35
C PRO A 237 3.53 -0.97 -16.38
N LEU A 238 3.11 -2.20 -16.02
CA LEU A 238 2.03 -2.43 -15.06
C LEU A 238 2.42 -1.90 -13.67
N CYS A 239 3.64 -2.22 -13.21
CA CYS A 239 4.12 -1.76 -11.91
C CYS A 239 4.28 -0.24 -11.85
N LEU A 240 4.78 0.38 -12.92
CA LEU A 240 4.87 1.83 -13.03
C LEU A 240 3.51 2.51 -13.00
N ASN A 241 2.48 1.90 -13.61
CA ASN A 241 1.14 2.44 -13.59
C ASN A 241 0.57 2.52 -12.15
N ILE A 242 0.73 1.45 -11.36
CA ILE A 242 0.32 1.43 -9.94
C ILE A 242 1.06 2.51 -9.13
N ILE A 243 2.37 2.67 -9.35
CA ILE A 243 3.17 3.69 -8.66
C ILE A 243 2.72 5.10 -9.08
N ASN A 244 2.54 5.35 -10.38
CA ASN A 244 2.08 6.63 -10.91
C ASN A 244 0.68 6.98 -10.42
N MET A 245 -0.21 5.98 -10.32
CA MET A 245 -1.53 6.13 -9.74
C MET A 245 -1.42 6.60 -8.28
N PHE A 246 -0.61 5.96 -7.44
CA PHE A 246 -0.42 6.43 -6.06
C PHE A 246 0.10 7.88 -5.99
N LEU A 247 1.11 8.22 -6.80
CA LEU A 247 1.70 9.56 -6.84
C LEU A 247 0.74 10.63 -7.39
N SER A 248 -0.20 10.23 -8.26
CA SER A 248 -1.18 11.12 -8.91
C SER A 248 -2.56 11.14 -8.24
N ALA A 249 -2.86 10.16 -7.38
CA ALA A 249 -4.16 9.94 -6.77
C ALA A 249 -4.67 11.00 -5.77
N PRO A 250 -3.91 11.98 -5.23
CA PRO A 250 -4.50 12.96 -4.33
C PRO A 250 -5.33 14.05 -5.04
N SER A 251 -6.02 13.74 -6.16
CA SER A 251 -6.95 14.70 -6.77
C SER A 251 -8.15 14.96 -5.85
N PRO A 252 -8.65 16.21 -5.76
CA PRO A 252 -9.84 16.53 -4.97
C PRO A 252 -11.05 15.68 -5.36
N GLU A 253 -11.23 15.41 -6.65
CA GLU A 253 -12.34 14.60 -7.20
C GLU A 253 -12.29 13.15 -6.73
N LEU A 254 -11.14 12.48 -6.83
CA LEU A 254 -11.02 11.09 -6.36
C LEU A 254 -11.24 11.00 -4.85
N ARG A 255 -10.72 11.98 -4.08
CA ARG A 255 -11.00 12.07 -2.64
C ARG A 255 -12.49 12.21 -2.34
N ALA A 256 -13.20 13.02 -3.12
CA ALA A 256 -14.64 13.22 -2.97
C ALA A 256 -15.43 11.94 -3.29
N ILE A 257 -15.10 11.28 -4.40
CA ILE A 257 -15.70 10.01 -4.81
C ILE A 257 -15.49 8.95 -3.73
N VAL A 258 -14.27 8.77 -3.25
CA VAL A 258 -13.97 7.78 -2.20
C VAL A 258 -14.65 8.15 -0.88
N ALA A 259 -14.68 9.43 -0.52
CA ALA A 259 -15.29 9.87 0.75
C ALA A 259 -16.77 9.54 0.84
N VAL A 260 -17.56 9.74 -0.22
CA VAL A 260 -18.99 9.40 -0.20
C VAL A 260 -19.21 7.89 -0.31
N ASN A 261 -18.49 7.19 -1.18
CA ASN A 261 -18.69 5.75 -1.41
C ASN A 261 -18.16 4.87 -0.27
N GLU A 262 -17.33 5.41 0.62
CA GLU A 262 -16.94 4.76 1.88
C GLU A 262 -17.61 5.37 3.10
N SER A 263 -18.64 6.19 2.89
CA SER A 263 -19.46 6.74 3.98
C SER A 263 -18.65 7.54 5.01
N ARG A 264 -17.72 8.37 4.52
CA ARG A 264 -16.82 9.22 5.32
C ARG A 264 -17.29 10.67 5.34
N ASP A 265 -17.63 11.23 4.18
CA ASP A 265 -18.05 12.64 4.07
C ASP A 265 -18.89 12.88 2.80
N ASN A 266 -20.14 13.33 3.00
CA ASN A 266 -21.04 13.70 1.91
C ASN A 266 -20.91 15.18 1.53
N LYS A 267 -20.69 16.09 2.50
CA LYS A 267 -20.64 17.54 2.25
C LYS A 267 -19.44 17.92 1.40
N TYR A 268 -18.27 17.37 1.73
CA TYR A 268 -17.08 17.54 0.92
C TYR A 268 -17.32 17.00 -0.50
N ALA A 269 -17.89 15.79 -0.62
CA ALA A 269 -18.17 15.19 -1.92
C ALA A 269 -19.14 16.02 -2.77
N ALA A 270 -20.24 16.49 -2.19
CA ALA A 270 -21.21 17.35 -2.87
C ALA A 270 -20.58 18.68 -3.32
N SER A 271 -19.67 19.26 -2.54
CA SER A 271 -19.02 20.52 -2.89
C SER A 271 -18.06 20.39 -4.09
N VAL A 272 -17.27 19.30 -4.14
CA VAL A 272 -16.22 19.11 -5.15
C VAL A 272 -16.78 18.55 -6.46
N LEU A 273 -17.79 17.67 -6.38
CA LEU A 273 -18.38 17.01 -7.55
C LEU A 273 -19.48 17.84 -8.22
N LYS A 274 -19.81 19.00 -7.68
CA LYS A 274 -20.77 19.94 -8.27
C LYS A 274 -20.28 20.34 -9.68
N ASN A 275 -21.13 20.15 -10.69
CA ASN A 275 -20.88 20.40 -12.12
C ASN A 275 -19.97 19.39 -12.84
N LYS A 276 -19.68 18.23 -12.24
CA LYS A 276 -19.02 17.13 -12.94
C LYS A 276 -20.05 16.24 -13.64
N ASP A 277 -19.76 15.86 -14.87
CA ASP A 277 -20.73 15.20 -15.76
C ASP A 277 -20.36 13.76 -16.13
N ASP A 278 -19.21 13.26 -15.67
CA ASP A 278 -18.85 11.86 -15.86
C ASP A 278 -19.69 10.94 -14.94
N PHE A 279 -19.87 9.70 -15.38
CA PHE A 279 -20.68 8.69 -14.69
C PHE A 279 -20.33 8.55 -13.20
N ILE A 280 -19.04 8.46 -12.87
CA ILE A 280 -18.56 8.18 -11.51
C ILE A 280 -18.82 9.38 -10.60
N SER A 281 -18.53 10.58 -11.09
CA SER A 281 -18.79 11.82 -10.36
C SER A 281 -20.28 12.09 -10.18
N LEU A 282 -21.11 11.93 -11.21
CA LEU A 282 -22.57 12.13 -11.11
C LEU A 282 -23.21 11.14 -10.13
N PHE A 283 -22.79 9.87 -10.15
CA PHE A 283 -23.28 8.86 -9.22
C PHE A 283 -22.97 9.27 -7.77
N SER A 284 -21.71 9.64 -7.53
CA SER A 284 -21.19 10.00 -6.22
C SER A 284 -21.79 11.32 -5.72
N TYR A 285 -22.03 12.27 -6.63
CA TYR A 285 -22.72 13.53 -6.35
C TYR A 285 -24.18 13.29 -5.95
N GLY A 286 -24.93 12.48 -6.71
CA GLY A 286 -26.30 12.09 -6.37
C GLY A 286 -26.38 11.39 -5.00
N LEU A 287 -25.42 10.50 -4.70
CA LEU A 287 -25.38 9.79 -3.42
C LEU A 287 -25.13 10.75 -2.26
N ALA A 288 -24.20 11.70 -2.44
CA ALA A 288 -23.89 12.72 -1.46
C ALA A 288 -25.11 13.63 -1.19
N LEU A 289 -25.79 14.08 -2.25
CA LEU A 289 -27.00 14.90 -2.15
C LEU A 289 -28.13 14.18 -1.42
N LYS A 290 -28.39 12.91 -1.77
CA LYS A 290 -29.41 12.09 -1.14
C LYS A 290 -29.15 11.94 0.36
N ARG A 291 -27.90 11.68 0.75
CA ARG A 291 -27.52 11.52 2.17
C ARG A 291 -27.51 12.83 2.95
N GLU A 292 -27.45 13.96 2.27
CA GLU A 292 -27.69 15.29 2.84
C GLU A 292 -29.17 15.73 2.69
N GLU A 293 -30.07 14.78 2.41
CA GLU A 293 -31.53 14.99 2.29
C GLU A 293 -31.96 15.97 1.19
N ARG A 294 -31.05 16.30 0.26
CA ARG A 294 -31.32 17.15 -0.90
C ARG A 294 -31.87 16.28 -2.04
N TYR A 295 -33.02 15.67 -1.80
CA TYR A 295 -33.56 14.59 -2.63
C TYR A 295 -33.90 15.02 -4.05
N GLU A 296 -34.47 16.20 -4.24
CA GLU A 296 -34.84 16.73 -5.57
C GLU A 296 -33.60 16.96 -6.44
N GLU A 297 -32.53 17.48 -5.85
CA GLU A 297 -31.23 17.62 -6.53
C GLU A 297 -30.62 16.25 -6.84
N ALA A 298 -30.74 15.28 -5.92
CA ALA A 298 -30.28 13.92 -6.15
C ALA A 298 -31.04 13.24 -7.29
N ILE A 299 -32.37 13.41 -7.35
CA ILE A 299 -33.24 12.92 -8.45
C ILE A 299 -32.77 13.51 -9.78
N ALA A 300 -32.50 14.82 -9.82
CA ALA A 300 -31.99 15.47 -11.03
C ALA A 300 -30.63 14.90 -11.47
N ALA A 301 -29.70 14.72 -10.53
CA ALA A 301 -28.38 14.12 -10.79
C ALA A 301 -28.49 12.68 -11.32
N TYR A 302 -29.31 11.84 -10.69
CA TYR A 302 -29.52 10.46 -11.13
C TYR A 302 -30.26 10.36 -12.47
N LYS A 303 -31.27 11.19 -12.73
CA LYS A 303 -31.91 11.27 -14.04
C LYS A 303 -30.91 11.66 -15.13
N LYS A 304 -30.05 12.64 -14.86
CA LYS A 304 -28.98 13.05 -15.79
C LYS A 304 -28.02 11.90 -16.07
N LEU A 305 -27.56 11.19 -15.03
CA LEU A 305 -26.68 10.03 -15.17
C LEU A 305 -27.33 8.92 -16.00
N LEU A 306 -28.57 8.55 -15.66
CA LEU A 306 -29.30 7.43 -16.26
C LEU A 306 -29.71 7.69 -17.72
N ALA A 307 -29.82 8.97 -18.13
CA ALA A 307 -30.07 9.34 -19.52
C ALA A 307 -28.91 8.94 -20.46
N SER A 308 -27.68 8.90 -19.95
CA SER A 308 -26.49 8.51 -20.73
C SER A 308 -26.02 7.10 -20.39
N TYR A 309 -26.19 6.65 -19.14
CA TYR A 309 -25.68 5.39 -18.63
C TYR A 309 -26.71 4.71 -17.73
N PRO A 310 -27.52 3.78 -18.26
CA PRO A 310 -28.39 2.94 -17.44
C PRO A 310 -27.55 2.10 -16.47
N ASP A 311 -27.73 2.29 -15.17
CA ASP A 311 -27.02 1.55 -14.13
C ASP A 311 -27.99 1.11 -13.01
N PRO A 312 -27.98 -0.18 -12.63
CA PRO A 312 -28.92 -0.69 -11.62
C PRO A 312 -28.74 -0.02 -10.26
N ARG A 313 -27.51 0.27 -9.83
CA ARG A 313 -27.25 0.93 -8.53
C ARG A 313 -27.77 2.36 -8.53
N ALA A 314 -27.63 3.06 -9.66
CA ALA A 314 -28.19 4.40 -9.81
C ALA A 314 -29.73 4.39 -9.79
N TYR A 315 -30.36 3.38 -10.38
CA TYR A 315 -31.82 3.20 -10.26
C TYR A 315 -32.27 2.91 -8.82
N VAL A 316 -31.51 2.11 -8.05
CA VAL A 316 -31.77 1.93 -6.61
C VAL A 316 -31.71 3.26 -5.88
N ASN A 317 -30.62 4.02 -6.03
CA ASN A 317 -30.49 5.29 -5.31
C ASN A 317 -31.45 6.39 -5.80
N LEU A 318 -31.86 6.35 -7.07
CA LEU A 318 -32.96 7.18 -7.58
C LEU A 318 -34.27 6.81 -6.89
N GLY A 319 -34.57 5.51 -6.76
CA GLY A 319 -35.73 5.03 -6.00
C GLY A 319 -35.69 5.46 -4.54
N ASN A 320 -34.53 5.40 -3.91
CA ASN A 320 -34.33 5.89 -2.53
C ASN A 320 -34.60 7.40 -2.42
N SER A 321 -34.20 8.17 -3.43
CA SER A 321 -34.43 9.62 -3.46
C SER A 321 -35.91 9.95 -3.66
N TYR A 322 -36.64 9.17 -4.48
CA TYR A 322 -38.09 9.29 -4.59
C TYR A 322 -38.83 8.91 -3.30
N ALA A 323 -38.39 7.84 -2.62
CA ALA A 323 -38.93 7.47 -1.32
C ALA A 323 -38.71 8.60 -0.28
N GLY A 324 -37.57 9.29 -0.34
CA GLY A 324 -37.27 10.46 0.52
C GLY A 324 -38.22 11.64 0.33
N VAL A 325 -38.74 11.87 -0.89
CA VAL A 325 -39.79 12.87 -1.17
C VAL A 325 -41.22 12.28 -1.08
N ASN A 326 -41.34 11.07 -0.52
CA ASN A 326 -42.60 10.33 -0.36
C ASN A 326 -43.31 9.96 -1.68
N ASP A 327 -42.61 9.96 -2.81
CA ASP A 327 -43.12 9.44 -4.09
C ASP A 327 -42.86 7.93 -4.18
N MET A 328 -43.66 7.17 -3.43
CA MET A 328 -43.53 5.72 -3.34
C MET A 328 -43.80 5.00 -4.67
N ALA A 329 -44.59 5.61 -5.57
CA ALA A 329 -44.88 5.05 -6.89
C ALA A 329 -43.63 5.11 -7.79
N ALA A 330 -42.99 6.28 -7.89
CA ALA A 330 -41.75 6.45 -8.63
C ALA A 330 -40.58 5.66 -8.00
N ALA A 331 -40.57 5.51 -6.67
CA ALA A 331 -39.60 4.66 -5.97
C ALA A 331 -39.72 3.19 -6.42
N LYS A 332 -40.93 2.61 -6.35
CA LYS A 332 -41.19 1.21 -6.78
C LYS A 332 -40.79 0.98 -8.24
N GLU A 333 -41.13 1.92 -9.12
CA GLU A 333 -40.78 1.83 -10.54
C GLU A 333 -39.26 1.87 -10.77
N SER A 334 -38.54 2.72 -10.03
CA SER A 334 -37.08 2.80 -10.12
C SER A 334 -36.41 1.50 -9.64
N TYR A 335 -36.89 0.90 -8.54
CA TYR A 335 -36.36 -0.40 -8.08
C TYR A 335 -36.63 -1.53 -9.09
N LYS A 336 -37.81 -1.55 -9.71
CA LYS A 336 -38.13 -2.52 -10.77
C LYS A 336 -37.18 -2.38 -11.97
N LYS A 337 -36.91 -1.15 -12.42
CA LYS A 337 -35.91 -0.89 -13.47
C LYS A 337 -34.52 -1.36 -13.09
N SER A 338 -34.11 -1.19 -11.82
CA SER A 338 -32.87 -1.79 -11.34
C SER A 338 -32.88 -3.30 -11.51
N ILE A 339 -33.95 -3.98 -11.09
CA ILE A 339 -34.09 -5.44 -11.14
C ILE A 339 -34.05 -5.95 -12.59
N GLU A 340 -34.72 -5.25 -13.51
CA GLU A 340 -34.73 -5.56 -14.95
C GLU A 340 -33.33 -5.50 -15.57
N LEU A 341 -32.52 -4.50 -15.20
CA LEU A 341 -31.14 -4.40 -15.67
C LEU A 341 -30.24 -5.47 -15.03
N LYS A 342 -30.32 -5.60 -13.70
CA LYS A 342 -29.58 -6.58 -12.92
C LYS A 342 -30.25 -6.74 -11.55
N PRO A 343 -30.71 -7.96 -11.21
CA PRO A 343 -31.20 -8.25 -9.87
C PRO A 343 -30.17 -7.89 -8.79
N LEU A 344 -30.50 -6.93 -7.93
CA LEU A 344 -29.72 -6.54 -6.76
C LEU A 344 -30.52 -6.87 -5.50
N ALA A 345 -29.86 -7.45 -4.48
CA ALA A 345 -30.51 -7.75 -3.20
C ALA A 345 -31.07 -6.48 -2.54
N SER A 346 -30.37 -5.35 -2.66
CA SER A 346 -30.80 -4.04 -2.18
C SER A 346 -32.07 -3.53 -2.89
N ALA A 347 -32.21 -3.76 -4.20
CA ALA A 347 -33.39 -3.34 -4.96
C ALA A 347 -34.64 -4.08 -4.47
N TYR A 348 -34.57 -5.40 -4.31
CA TYR A 348 -35.65 -6.21 -3.74
C TYR A 348 -35.92 -5.85 -2.28
N TYR A 349 -34.87 -5.65 -1.48
CA TYR A 349 -35.02 -5.22 -0.08
C TYR A 349 -35.73 -3.87 0.01
N ASN A 350 -35.31 -2.85 -0.73
CA ASN A 350 -35.95 -1.53 -0.69
C ASN A 350 -37.38 -1.58 -1.25
N LEU A 351 -37.63 -2.40 -2.27
CA LEU A 351 -38.97 -2.62 -2.79
C LEU A 351 -39.87 -3.30 -1.76
N SER A 352 -39.32 -4.21 -0.93
CA SER A 352 -40.05 -4.81 0.19
C SER A 352 -40.43 -3.77 1.25
N GLN A 353 -39.50 -2.89 1.61
CA GLN A 353 -39.72 -1.86 2.63
C GLN A 353 -40.75 -0.84 2.16
N VAL A 354 -40.61 -0.34 0.93
CA VAL A 354 -41.60 0.59 0.35
C VAL A 354 -42.96 -0.09 0.17
N SER A 355 -43.02 -1.39 -0.14
CA SER A 355 -44.30 -2.10 -0.26
C SER A 355 -45.00 -2.24 1.09
N ARG A 356 -44.25 -2.58 2.15
CA ARG A 356 -44.75 -2.62 3.53
C ARG A 356 -45.24 -1.25 4.01
N GLU A 357 -44.51 -0.19 3.70
CA GLU A 357 -44.90 1.19 4.03
C GLU A 357 -46.22 1.60 3.34
N THR A 358 -46.43 1.14 2.10
CA THR A 358 -47.68 1.33 1.36
C THR A 358 -48.77 0.29 1.67
N LEU A 359 -48.60 -0.51 2.73
CA LEU A 359 -49.53 -1.55 3.20
C LEU A 359 -49.76 -2.74 2.23
N ASP A 360 -48.90 -2.93 1.22
CA ASP A 360 -48.88 -4.12 0.35
C ASP A 360 -47.95 -5.19 0.97
N PHE A 361 -48.40 -5.77 2.08
CA PHE A 361 -47.62 -6.73 2.85
C PHE A 361 -47.31 -8.02 2.08
N ALA A 362 -48.22 -8.46 1.21
CA ALA A 362 -48.05 -9.67 0.40
C ALA A 362 -46.84 -9.53 -0.55
N LYS A 363 -46.78 -8.44 -1.32
CA LYS A 363 -45.60 -8.17 -2.16
C LYS A 363 -44.37 -7.83 -1.34
N GLY A 364 -44.55 -7.15 -0.20
CA GLY A 364 -43.47 -6.91 0.74
C GLY A 364 -42.72 -8.19 1.11
N GLU A 365 -43.45 -9.24 1.50
CA GLU A 365 -42.85 -10.52 1.87
C GLU A 365 -42.24 -11.28 0.68
N GLU A 366 -42.89 -11.22 -0.48
CA GLU A 366 -42.36 -11.78 -1.72
C GLU A 366 -41.00 -11.17 -2.06
N TYR A 367 -40.90 -9.84 -2.11
CA TYR A 367 -39.66 -9.14 -2.43
C TYR A 367 -38.58 -9.34 -1.36
N PHE A 368 -38.96 -9.39 -0.09
CA PHE A 368 -38.01 -9.69 0.99
C PHE A 368 -37.40 -11.09 0.84
N THR A 369 -38.23 -12.08 0.47
CA THR A 369 -37.79 -13.44 0.19
C THR A 369 -36.84 -13.50 -1.01
N GLU A 370 -37.13 -12.78 -2.09
CA GLU A 370 -36.24 -12.67 -3.24
C GLU A 370 -34.90 -12.01 -2.89
N ALA A 371 -34.90 -10.98 -2.04
CA ALA A 371 -33.67 -10.36 -1.55
C ALA A 371 -32.78 -11.37 -0.79
N ILE A 372 -33.37 -12.22 0.06
CA ILE A 372 -32.67 -13.27 0.81
C ILE A 372 -32.10 -14.33 -0.13
N LYS A 373 -32.86 -14.75 -1.15
CA LYS A 373 -32.41 -15.71 -2.16
C LYS A 373 -31.17 -15.20 -2.91
N LEU A 374 -31.11 -13.90 -3.20
CA LEU A 374 -29.95 -13.28 -3.84
C LEU A 374 -28.74 -13.20 -2.89
N SER A 375 -28.94 -12.74 -1.65
CA SER A 375 -27.88 -12.68 -0.66
C SER A 375 -28.43 -12.53 0.77
N SER A 376 -28.46 -13.65 1.50
CA SER A 376 -28.83 -13.66 2.92
C SER A 376 -27.86 -12.82 3.77
N GLU A 377 -26.56 -12.83 3.45
CA GLU A 377 -25.55 -12.01 4.13
C GLU A 377 -25.83 -10.51 3.96
N SER A 378 -26.16 -10.07 2.75
CA SER A 378 -26.45 -8.66 2.48
C SER A 378 -27.74 -8.21 3.16
N VAL A 379 -28.81 -9.02 3.12
CA VAL A 379 -30.08 -8.69 3.80
C VAL A 379 -29.90 -8.61 5.32
N SER A 380 -29.06 -9.47 5.91
CA SER A 380 -28.70 -9.38 7.32
C SER A 380 -27.98 -8.07 7.64
N GLN A 381 -27.05 -7.64 6.79
CA GLN A 381 -26.37 -6.34 6.92
C GLN A 381 -27.34 -5.17 6.80
N PHE A 382 -28.24 -5.16 5.81
CA PHE A 382 -29.25 -4.12 5.62
C PHE A 382 -30.18 -4.01 6.83
N SER A 383 -30.66 -5.16 7.33
CA SER A 383 -31.56 -5.23 8.48
C SER A 383 -30.86 -4.78 9.77
N SER A 384 -29.59 -5.13 9.95
CA SER A 384 -28.76 -4.61 11.04
C SER A 384 -28.51 -3.11 10.94
N ALA A 385 -28.43 -2.55 9.74
CA ALA A 385 -28.23 -1.12 9.54
C ALA A 385 -29.53 -0.33 9.77
N ALA A 386 -30.67 -0.89 9.33
CA ALA A 386 -32.00 -0.34 9.56
C ALA A 386 -32.41 -0.41 11.04
N SER A 387 -32.09 -1.50 11.75
CA SER A 387 -32.40 -1.61 13.19
C SER A 387 -31.62 -0.61 14.06
N ARG A 388 -30.45 -0.16 13.60
CA ARG A 388 -29.69 0.91 14.24
C ARG A 388 -30.31 2.29 13.99
N ASN A 389 -30.98 2.48 12.84
CA ASN A 389 -31.47 3.78 12.39
C ASN A 389 -32.95 3.66 12.02
N PRO A 390 -33.88 3.81 12.99
CA PRO A 390 -35.31 3.67 12.73
C PRO A 390 -35.83 4.66 11.66
N ASN A 391 -35.11 5.76 11.42
CA ASN A 391 -35.44 6.76 10.40
C ASN A 391 -34.96 6.39 8.98
N ARG A 392 -34.16 5.32 8.82
CA ARG A 392 -33.63 4.90 7.51
C ARG A 392 -34.42 3.71 6.95
N LEU A 393 -35.45 4.02 6.16
CA LEU A 393 -36.32 3.02 5.52
C LEU A 393 -35.60 2.15 4.47
N VAL A 394 -34.61 2.71 3.76
CA VAL A 394 -34.00 2.10 2.56
C VAL A 394 -32.47 2.04 2.63
N THR A 395 -31.88 1.02 2.01
CA THR A 395 -30.42 0.85 1.89
C THR A 395 -29.87 1.49 0.62
N ASP A 396 -28.69 2.11 0.72
CA ASP A 396 -28.01 2.72 -0.43
C ASP A 396 -27.12 1.72 -1.16
N GLU A 397 -26.88 2.00 -2.44
CA GLU A 397 -25.82 1.37 -3.22
C GLU A 397 -24.62 2.31 -3.34
N ASN A 398 -23.42 1.75 -3.19
CA ASN A 398 -22.16 2.48 -3.33
C ASN A 398 -21.40 1.98 -4.57
N LEU A 399 -20.51 2.80 -5.13
CA LEU A 399 -19.59 2.34 -6.16
C LEU A 399 -18.59 1.33 -5.56
N PRO A 400 -18.35 0.21 -6.26
CA PRO A 400 -17.37 -0.77 -5.80
C PRO A 400 -15.95 -0.22 -5.94
N MET A 401 -15.06 -0.74 -5.09
CA MET A 401 -13.63 -0.44 -5.07
C MET A 401 -12.98 -0.47 -6.46
N SER A 402 -13.37 -1.43 -7.30
CA SER A 402 -12.82 -1.60 -8.66
C SER A 402 -13.10 -0.41 -9.56
N VAL A 403 -14.28 0.20 -9.47
CA VAL A 403 -14.66 1.36 -10.29
C VAL A 403 -13.90 2.60 -9.82
N MET A 404 -13.73 2.77 -8.51
CA MET A 404 -12.90 3.87 -7.97
C MET A 404 -11.42 3.70 -8.35
N TRP A 405 -10.92 2.45 -8.40
CA TRP A 405 -9.56 2.15 -8.86
C TRP A 405 -9.36 2.49 -10.33
N GLU A 406 -10.31 2.12 -11.19
CA GLU A 406 -10.28 2.47 -12.62
C GLU A 406 -10.29 3.99 -12.84
N TYR A 407 -11.09 4.74 -12.05
CA TYR A 407 -11.06 6.20 -12.06
C TYR A 407 -9.68 6.74 -11.67
N ALA A 408 -9.06 6.17 -10.63
CA ALA A 408 -7.72 6.57 -10.20
C ALA A 408 -6.67 6.29 -11.28
N GLU A 409 -6.79 5.17 -11.99
CA GLU A 409 -5.90 4.78 -13.09
C GLU A 409 -6.02 5.73 -14.29
N THR A 410 -7.24 6.05 -14.71
CA THR A 410 -7.47 6.99 -15.83
C THR A 410 -7.00 8.42 -15.50
N GLY A 411 -7.10 8.82 -14.23
CA GLY A 411 -6.56 10.09 -13.73
C GLY A 411 -5.04 10.10 -13.51
N ALA A 412 -4.37 8.95 -13.55
CA ALA A 412 -2.95 8.84 -13.26
C ALA A 412 -2.11 9.48 -14.37
N ARG A 413 -1.27 10.45 -14.00
CA ARG A 413 -0.29 11.04 -14.92
C ARG A 413 0.94 10.15 -14.95
N GLY A 414 1.53 9.96 -16.13
CA GLY A 414 2.80 9.25 -16.31
C GLY A 414 4.00 10.04 -15.77
N LEU A 415 4.02 10.32 -14.47
CA LEU A 415 5.04 11.12 -13.77
C LEU A 415 6.41 10.43 -13.84
N ILE A 416 6.44 9.12 -13.59
CA ILE A 416 7.64 8.30 -13.69
C ILE A 416 7.62 7.56 -15.03
N LYS A 417 8.62 7.85 -15.86
CA LYS A 417 8.93 7.10 -17.10
C LYS A 417 10.33 6.50 -16.99
N ILE A 418 10.44 5.18 -17.09
CA ILE A 418 11.74 4.46 -17.06
C ILE A 418 12.32 4.29 -18.47
N SER A 419 11.49 4.42 -19.51
CA SER A 419 11.86 4.21 -20.91
C SER A 419 11.14 5.20 -21.81
N PRO A 420 11.73 5.57 -22.97
CA PRO A 420 11.03 6.31 -24.02
C PRO A 420 9.96 5.46 -24.73
N LEU A 421 9.97 4.13 -24.56
CA LEU A 421 8.97 3.24 -25.16
C LEU A 421 7.60 3.41 -24.48
N ASN A 422 6.54 3.27 -25.28
CA ASN A 422 5.20 3.07 -24.73
C ASN A 422 5.06 1.65 -24.13
N SER A 423 3.98 1.42 -23.38
CA SER A 423 3.75 0.15 -22.68
C SER A 423 3.73 -1.06 -23.61
N ALA A 424 3.10 -0.94 -24.79
CA ALA A 424 3.00 -2.02 -25.76
C ALA A 424 4.36 -2.40 -26.37
N SER A 425 5.14 -1.40 -26.80
CA SER A 425 6.48 -1.60 -27.34
C SER A 425 7.43 -2.18 -26.31
N SER A 426 7.34 -1.77 -25.04
CA SER A 426 8.14 -2.35 -23.96
C SER A 426 7.86 -3.85 -23.78
N VAL A 427 6.60 -4.26 -23.86
CA VAL A 427 6.19 -5.68 -23.80
C VAL A 427 6.75 -6.46 -24.99
N ILE A 428 6.60 -5.94 -26.21
CA ILE A 428 7.10 -6.58 -27.43
C ILE A 428 8.62 -6.77 -27.37
N VAL A 429 9.37 -5.73 -27.01
CA VAL A 429 10.84 -5.81 -26.88
C VAL A 429 11.23 -6.83 -25.80
N SER A 430 10.51 -6.88 -24.67
CA SER A 430 10.77 -7.86 -23.61
C SER A 430 10.57 -9.31 -24.09
N ILE A 431 9.49 -9.59 -24.82
CA ILE A 431 9.22 -10.91 -25.40
C ILE A 431 10.29 -11.27 -26.43
N ALA A 432 10.67 -10.32 -27.29
CA ALA A 432 11.73 -10.51 -28.28
C ALA A 432 13.08 -10.83 -27.62
N LEU A 433 13.45 -10.14 -26.53
CA LEU A 433 14.66 -10.43 -25.75
C LEU A 433 14.62 -11.83 -25.12
N LEU A 434 13.45 -12.27 -24.63
CA LEU A 434 13.29 -13.60 -24.05
C LEU A 434 13.51 -14.70 -25.11
N ALA A 435 12.88 -14.56 -26.27
CA ALA A 435 13.04 -15.48 -27.39
C ALA A 435 14.49 -15.49 -27.91
N LEU A 436 15.08 -14.30 -28.08
CA LEU A 436 16.46 -14.15 -28.51
C LEU A 436 17.43 -14.83 -27.53
N PHE A 437 17.23 -14.66 -26.22
CA PHE A 437 18.08 -15.30 -25.22
C PHE A 437 18.02 -16.82 -25.33
N TYR A 438 16.82 -17.38 -25.47
CA TYR A 438 16.62 -18.81 -25.61
C TYR A 438 17.29 -19.37 -26.87
N ILE A 439 17.09 -18.72 -28.02
CA ILE A 439 17.71 -19.12 -29.30
C ILE A 439 19.23 -19.08 -29.19
N MET A 440 19.78 -17.97 -28.71
CA MET A 440 21.22 -17.79 -28.57
C MET A 440 21.82 -18.77 -27.57
N ASP A 441 21.13 -19.03 -26.46
CA ASP A 441 21.58 -19.99 -25.46
C ASP A 441 21.70 -21.41 -26.05
N SER A 442 20.79 -21.78 -26.95
CA SER A 442 20.82 -23.07 -27.64
C SER A 442 21.91 -23.16 -28.72
N ALA A 443 22.19 -22.04 -29.40
CA ALA A 443 23.13 -21.97 -30.53
C ALA A 443 24.60 -21.90 -30.07
N PHE A 444 24.88 -21.18 -28.98
CA PHE A 444 26.25 -20.97 -28.49
C PHE A 444 26.73 -22.14 -27.61
N LYS A 445 27.13 -23.28 -28.18
CA LYS A 445 27.54 -24.46 -27.39
C LYS A 445 29.02 -24.46 -26.95
N GLU A 446 29.91 -23.85 -27.74
CA GLU A 446 31.36 -23.82 -27.46
C GLU A 446 31.80 -22.52 -26.77
N ARG A 447 31.36 -22.32 -25.52
CA ARG A 447 31.68 -21.12 -24.74
C ARG A 447 32.99 -21.26 -23.98
N ALA A 448 33.68 -20.15 -23.76
CA ALA A 448 34.73 -20.08 -22.75
C ALA A 448 34.19 -20.46 -21.36
N TYR A 449 34.97 -21.22 -20.61
CA TYR A 449 34.69 -21.63 -19.25
C TYR A 449 35.95 -21.51 -18.39
N ARG A 450 35.75 -21.42 -17.07
CA ARG A 450 36.87 -21.43 -16.11
C ARG A 450 37.13 -22.84 -15.62
N CYS A 451 38.40 -23.21 -15.51
CA CYS A 451 38.80 -24.40 -14.78
C CYS A 451 38.32 -24.32 -13.32
N GLN A 452 37.59 -25.33 -12.84
CA GLN A 452 37.03 -25.32 -11.47
C GLN A 452 38.10 -25.29 -10.35
N ARG A 453 39.35 -25.66 -10.67
CA ARG A 453 40.46 -25.71 -9.70
C ARG A 453 41.35 -24.48 -9.75
N CYS A 454 42.04 -24.26 -10.88
CA CYS A 454 42.98 -23.14 -11.03
C CYS A 454 42.36 -21.86 -11.61
N GLY A 455 41.12 -21.88 -12.12
CA GLY A 455 40.45 -20.69 -12.64
C GLY A 455 40.91 -20.20 -14.01
N VAL A 456 41.87 -20.88 -14.64
CA VAL A 456 42.33 -20.62 -16.02
C VAL A 456 41.14 -20.69 -16.99
N ILE A 457 41.09 -19.75 -17.93
CA ILE A 457 40.04 -19.65 -18.94
C ILE A 457 40.41 -20.56 -20.12
N LEU A 458 39.45 -21.36 -20.56
CA LEU A 458 39.58 -22.29 -21.68
C LEU A 458 38.31 -22.24 -22.52
N CYS A 459 38.40 -22.62 -23.78
CA CYS A 459 37.26 -22.79 -24.70
C CYS A 459 37.34 -24.17 -25.39
N GLY A 460 36.45 -24.41 -26.35
CA GLY A 460 36.48 -25.62 -27.20
C GLY A 460 37.72 -25.75 -28.09
N LYS A 461 38.40 -24.64 -28.44
CA LYS A 461 39.61 -24.61 -29.26
C LYS A 461 40.91 -24.74 -28.45
N CYS A 462 41.01 -24.08 -27.30
CA CYS A 462 42.20 -24.12 -26.43
C CYS A 462 42.35 -25.44 -25.66
N GLY A 463 41.25 -26.17 -25.42
CA GLY A 463 41.27 -27.49 -24.78
C GLY A 463 40.76 -28.56 -25.74
N LYS A 464 41.48 -29.69 -25.87
CA LYS A 464 41.02 -30.88 -26.61
C LYS A 464 39.79 -31.52 -25.93
N GLY A 465 38.63 -30.86 -26.04
CA GLY A 465 37.38 -31.27 -25.40
C GLY A 465 37.26 -30.88 -23.93
N LYS A 466 36.03 -30.91 -23.40
CA LYS A 466 35.76 -30.74 -21.97
C LYS A 466 36.27 -31.98 -21.22
N LEU A 467 37.38 -31.82 -20.50
CA LEU A 467 37.88 -32.85 -19.59
C LEU A 467 36.95 -33.00 -18.38
N TRP A 468 37.00 -34.16 -17.71
CA TRP A 468 36.14 -34.46 -16.57
C TRP A 468 36.19 -33.35 -15.50
N GLY A 469 35.01 -32.90 -15.06
CA GLY A 469 34.88 -31.78 -14.12
C GLY A 469 35.27 -30.41 -14.65
N GLU A 470 35.34 -30.22 -15.98
CA GLU A 470 35.74 -28.96 -16.64
C GLU A 470 37.10 -28.45 -16.12
N MET A 471 38.00 -29.38 -15.88
CA MET A 471 39.36 -29.07 -15.44
C MET A 471 40.24 -28.77 -16.66
N CYS A 472 41.23 -27.88 -16.49
CA CYS A 472 42.26 -27.77 -17.51
C CYS A 472 43.08 -29.06 -17.57
N SER A 473 43.72 -29.32 -18.71
CA SER A 473 44.54 -30.52 -18.91
C SER A 473 45.59 -30.73 -17.82
N LEU A 474 46.23 -29.64 -17.37
CA LEU A 474 47.22 -29.68 -16.31
C LEU A 474 46.60 -30.07 -14.96
N CYS A 475 45.47 -29.45 -14.58
CA CYS A 475 44.76 -29.80 -13.34
C CYS A 475 44.26 -31.24 -13.36
N TYR A 476 43.68 -31.69 -14.48
CA TYR A 476 43.20 -33.05 -14.64
C TYR A 476 44.32 -34.08 -14.45
N LYS A 477 45.47 -33.89 -15.11
CA LYS A 477 46.62 -34.77 -14.93
C LYS A 477 47.21 -34.68 -13.52
N SER A 478 47.27 -33.50 -12.91
CA SER A 478 47.84 -33.33 -11.55
C SER A 478 47.01 -33.94 -10.42
N LEU A 479 45.70 -34.13 -10.62
CA LEU A 479 44.77 -34.58 -9.56
C LEU A 479 44.16 -35.96 -9.80
N ILE A 480 44.05 -36.40 -11.06
CA ILE A 480 43.36 -37.65 -11.41
C ILE A 480 44.33 -38.59 -12.13
N LYS A 481 44.97 -38.14 -13.21
CA LYS A 481 45.90 -38.97 -13.98
C LYS A 481 47.35 -38.72 -13.55
N LEU A 482 47.64 -39.12 -12.31
CA LEU A 482 48.88 -38.81 -11.57
C LEU A 482 50.15 -39.28 -12.31
N ASP A 483 50.09 -40.39 -13.02
CA ASP A 483 51.24 -41.03 -13.69
C ASP A 483 51.68 -40.31 -14.97
N ALA A 484 50.89 -39.34 -15.45
CA ALA A 484 51.14 -38.64 -16.71
C ALA A 484 51.92 -37.33 -16.56
N LEU A 485 52.39 -36.98 -15.35
CA LEU A 485 53.10 -35.73 -15.07
C LEU A 485 54.27 -35.94 -14.11
N ASP A 486 55.34 -35.18 -14.33
CA ASP A 486 56.46 -35.14 -13.39
C ASP A 486 56.03 -34.65 -12.00
N SER A 487 56.64 -35.24 -10.97
CA SER A 487 56.33 -35.00 -9.56
C SER A 487 56.50 -33.53 -9.15
N ARG A 488 57.51 -32.82 -9.67
CA ARG A 488 57.77 -31.41 -9.34
C ARG A 488 56.67 -30.51 -9.89
N ILE A 489 56.29 -30.72 -11.15
CA ILE A 489 55.22 -29.94 -11.81
C ILE A 489 53.88 -30.18 -11.12
N ARG A 490 53.61 -31.41 -10.69
CA ARG A 490 52.40 -31.76 -9.94
C ARG A 490 52.31 -31.00 -8.61
N VAL A 491 53.37 -31.03 -7.80
CA VAL A 491 53.39 -30.33 -6.50
C VAL A 491 53.24 -28.82 -6.68
N ALA A 492 53.97 -28.23 -7.63
CA ALA A 492 53.86 -26.81 -7.94
C ALA A 492 52.41 -26.42 -8.32
N LYS A 493 51.74 -27.23 -9.16
CA LYS A 493 50.35 -26.95 -9.55
C LYS A 493 49.37 -27.09 -8.38
N GLN A 494 49.58 -28.05 -7.50
CA GLN A 494 48.74 -28.22 -6.31
C GLN A 494 48.87 -27.03 -5.35
N LEU A 495 50.09 -26.52 -5.12
CA LEU A 495 50.31 -25.32 -4.30
C LEU A 495 49.62 -24.08 -4.88
N GLU A 496 49.74 -23.85 -6.19
CA GLU A 496 49.04 -22.75 -6.89
C GLU A 496 47.52 -22.82 -6.69
N VAL A 497 46.93 -24.02 -6.83
CA VAL A 497 45.49 -24.25 -6.61
C VAL A 497 45.11 -23.99 -5.15
N GLN A 498 45.94 -24.42 -4.19
CA GLN A 498 45.69 -24.20 -2.76
C GLN A 498 45.71 -22.71 -2.39
N GLU A 499 46.68 -21.95 -2.90
CA GLU A 499 46.77 -20.50 -2.66
C GLU A 499 45.54 -19.76 -3.22
N LEU A 500 45.15 -20.08 -4.46
CA LEU A 500 43.95 -19.50 -5.08
C LEU A 500 42.69 -19.83 -4.28
N GLN A 501 42.56 -21.08 -3.80
CA GLN A 501 41.44 -21.48 -2.96
C GLN A 501 41.46 -20.77 -1.59
N LYS A 502 42.63 -20.58 -0.98
CA LYS A 502 42.78 -19.83 0.29
C LYS A 502 42.38 -18.36 0.12
N LYS A 503 42.81 -17.72 -0.98
CA LYS A 503 42.41 -16.35 -1.32
C LYS A 503 40.90 -16.24 -1.51
N LYS A 504 40.28 -17.15 -2.27
CA LYS A 504 38.82 -17.20 -2.45
C LYS A 504 38.07 -17.37 -1.13
N ARG A 505 38.52 -18.30 -0.27
CA ARG A 505 37.93 -18.53 1.06
C ARG A 505 38.00 -17.28 1.94
N ARG A 506 39.14 -16.57 1.94
CA ARG A 506 39.29 -15.30 2.67
C ARG A 506 38.32 -14.24 2.17
N THR A 507 38.18 -14.07 0.85
CA THR A 507 37.23 -13.12 0.27
C THR A 507 35.79 -13.45 0.66
N ILE A 508 35.37 -14.72 0.62
CA ILE A 508 34.01 -15.14 1.01
C ILE A 508 33.76 -14.89 2.49
N SER A 509 34.77 -15.14 3.35
CA SER A 509 34.66 -14.84 4.77
C SER A 509 34.40 -13.36 5.02
N ILE A 510 35.05 -12.46 4.27
CA ILE A 510 34.81 -11.02 4.33
C ILE A 510 33.41 -10.69 3.81
N LEU A 511 33.04 -11.22 2.63
CA LEU A 511 31.71 -11.01 2.03
C LEU A 511 30.56 -11.60 2.87
N SER A 512 30.84 -12.50 3.82
CA SER A 512 29.82 -13.06 4.72
C SER A 512 29.29 -12.07 5.76
N PHE A 513 29.95 -10.90 5.92
CA PHE A 513 29.47 -9.76 6.71
C PHE A 513 28.65 -8.76 5.89
N ALA A 514 28.65 -8.89 4.55
CA ALA A 514 27.83 -8.06 3.68
C ALA A 514 26.35 -8.51 3.72
N PRO A 515 25.41 -7.75 3.11
CA PRO A 515 24.03 -8.20 2.94
C PRO A 515 23.93 -9.64 2.40
N PRO A 516 22.93 -10.41 2.85
CA PRO A 516 22.85 -11.83 2.55
C PRO A 516 22.74 -12.06 1.04
N GLY A 517 23.40 -13.10 0.54
CA GLY A 517 23.40 -13.44 -0.88
C GLY A 517 24.63 -12.96 -1.68
N ILE A 518 25.28 -11.85 -1.32
CA ILE A 518 26.43 -11.30 -2.08
C ILE A 518 27.59 -12.31 -2.16
N ALA A 519 27.90 -12.98 -1.04
CA ALA A 519 28.90 -14.04 -1.00
C ALA A 519 28.58 -15.22 -1.95
N HIS A 520 27.29 -15.57 -2.08
CA HIS A 520 26.83 -16.65 -2.97
C HIS A 520 26.93 -16.25 -4.45
N ILE A 521 26.60 -15.00 -4.78
CA ILE A 521 26.74 -14.44 -6.15
C ILE A 521 28.23 -14.46 -6.55
N TYR A 522 29.12 -14.00 -5.67
CA TYR A 522 30.57 -14.00 -5.92
C TYR A 522 31.11 -15.42 -6.15
N TRP A 523 30.66 -16.41 -5.39
CA TRP A 523 31.08 -17.81 -5.55
C TRP A 523 30.59 -18.46 -6.86
N GLY A 524 29.54 -17.93 -7.49
CA GLY A 524 28.94 -18.47 -8.70
C GLY A 524 27.61 -19.21 -8.49
N ARG A 525 27.00 -19.12 -7.28
CA ARG A 525 25.61 -19.50 -7.02
C ARG A 525 24.71 -18.28 -7.15
N ILE A 526 24.57 -17.83 -8.38
CA ILE A 526 23.94 -16.57 -8.73
C ILE A 526 22.47 -16.60 -8.33
N LEU A 527 21.70 -17.64 -8.70
CA LEU A 527 20.27 -17.71 -8.39
C LEU A 527 19.98 -17.63 -6.88
N SER A 528 20.61 -18.50 -6.07
CA SER A 528 20.36 -18.49 -4.62
C SER A 528 20.84 -17.19 -3.99
N GLY A 529 21.96 -16.63 -4.45
CA GLY A 529 22.47 -15.37 -3.94
C GLY A 529 21.55 -14.19 -4.28
N THR A 530 21.06 -14.13 -5.52
CA THR A 530 20.07 -13.15 -5.96
C THR A 530 18.78 -13.25 -5.15
N LEU A 531 18.26 -14.44 -4.89
CA LEU A 531 17.04 -14.64 -4.09
C LEU A 531 17.20 -14.15 -2.64
N PHE A 532 18.29 -14.52 -1.97
CA PHE A 532 18.54 -14.05 -0.60
C PHE A 532 18.69 -12.53 -0.54
N LEU A 533 19.45 -11.95 -1.47
CA LEU A 533 19.67 -10.51 -1.50
C LEU A 533 18.38 -9.77 -1.83
N TRP A 534 17.61 -10.26 -2.80
CA TRP A 534 16.36 -9.64 -3.22
C TRP A 534 15.32 -9.62 -2.11
N LEU A 535 15.07 -10.75 -1.46
CA LEU A 535 14.13 -10.80 -0.33
C LEU A 535 14.58 -9.87 0.80
N PHE A 536 15.87 -9.83 1.11
CA PHE A 536 16.39 -8.94 2.15
C PHE A 536 16.22 -7.46 1.80
N VAL A 537 16.60 -7.05 0.59
CA VAL A 537 16.45 -5.65 0.13
C VAL A 537 14.98 -5.27 -0.01
N PHE A 538 14.11 -6.18 -0.46
CA PHE A 538 12.66 -5.96 -0.53
C PHE A 538 12.08 -5.65 0.85
N LEU A 539 12.38 -6.47 1.86
CA LEU A 539 11.91 -6.25 3.24
C LEU A 539 12.47 -4.95 3.83
N LEU A 540 13.74 -4.63 3.56
CA LEU A 540 14.35 -3.36 3.97
C LEU A 540 13.60 -2.17 3.35
N LEU A 541 13.30 -2.23 2.05
CA LEU A 541 12.57 -1.17 1.34
C LEU A 541 11.12 -1.03 1.80
N LEU A 542 10.44 -2.12 2.18
CA LEU A 542 9.11 -2.02 2.80
C LEU A 542 9.13 -1.15 4.06
N ILE A 543 10.21 -1.18 4.84
CA ILE A 543 10.36 -0.37 6.05
C ILE A 543 10.73 1.07 5.67
N LEU A 544 11.70 1.25 4.76
CA LEU A 544 12.25 2.57 4.41
C LEU A 544 11.29 3.43 3.58
N LEU A 545 10.56 2.84 2.64
CA LEU A 545 9.65 3.57 1.75
C LEU A 545 8.30 3.85 2.39
N LYS A 546 7.95 3.18 3.48
CA LYS A 546 6.67 3.32 4.19
C LYS A 546 6.23 4.78 4.43
N PRO A 547 7.07 5.73 4.87
CA PRO A 547 6.66 7.12 5.09
C PRO A 547 6.20 7.83 3.80
N LEU A 548 6.72 7.42 2.63
CA LEU A 548 6.32 7.99 1.34
C LEU A 548 4.90 7.57 0.94
N PHE A 549 4.40 6.48 1.51
CA PHE A 549 3.10 5.91 1.18
C PHE A 549 2.01 6.21 2.24
N SER A 550 2.21 7.18 3.13
CA SER A 550 1.14 7.63 4.04
C SER A 550 0.17 8.58 3.34
N THR A 551 -1.12 8.25 3.33
CA THR A 551 -2.15 9.22 2.92
C THR A 551 -2.30 10.26 4.03
N GLY A 552 -2.45 11.55 3.68
CA GLY A 552 -2.37 12.68 4.64
C GLY A 552 -3.34 12.69 5.83
N LEU A 553 -4.26 11.72 5.93
CA LEU A 553 -5.14 11.49 7.08
C LEU A 553 -4.66 10.35 8.01
N SER A 554 -3.66 9.57 7.60
CA SER A 554 -3.17 8.39 8.31
C SER A 554 -1.99 8.72 9.22
N LEU A 555 -2.29 9.18 10.43
CA LEU A 555 -1.30 9.26 11.52
C LEU A 555 -0.66 7.88 11.82
N PHE A 556 -1.36 6.80 11.49
CA PHE A 556 -0.92 5.42 11.63
C PHE A 556 -0.75 4.81 10.24
N SER A 557 0.49 4.74 9.74
CA SER A 557 0.81 4.01 8.51
C SER A 557 0.87 2.49 8.77
N HIS A 558 1.28 1.68 7.78
CA HIS A 558 1.40 0.22 7.85
C HIS A 558 2.45 -0.30 8.86
N SER A 559 2.48 0.21 10.10
CA SER A 559 3.48 -0.07 11.15
C SER A 559 3.51 -1.54 11.57
N TRP A 560 2.40 -2.24 11.38
CA TRP A 560 2.30 -3.68 11.61
C TRP A 560 3.30 -4.49 10.75
N LEU A 561 3.75 -3.97 9.60
CA LEU A 561 4.73 -4.64 8.73
C LEU A 561 6.14 -4.69 9.31
N THR A 562 6.50 -3.75 10.19
CA THR A 562 7.90 -3.55 10.58
C THR A 562 8.46 -4.74 11.36
N ILE A 563 7.73 -5.23 12.38
CA ILE A 563 8.20 -6.35 13.22
C ILE A 563 8.37 -7.64 12.39
N PRO A 564 7.37 -8.10 11.61
CA PRO A 564 7.53 -9.27 10.74
C PRO A 564 8.68 -9.13 9.74
N ALA A 565 8.85 -7.93 9.13
CA ALA A 565 9.91 -7.70 8.17
C ALA A 565 11.31 -7.82 8.80
N VAL A 566 11.53 -7.22 9.97
CA VAL A 566 12.80 -7.31 10.70
C VAL A 566 13.11 -8.75 11.12
N MET A 567 12.13 -9.48 11.64
CA MET A 567 12.29 -10.88 12.02
C MET A 567 12.70 -11.76 10.82
N LEU A 568 12.02 -11.58 9.68
CA LEU A 568 12.34 -12.31 8.46
C LEU A 568 13.71 -11.92 7.88
N MET A 569 14.09 -10.64 7.95
CA MET A 569 15.42 -10.19 7.55
C MET A 569 16.52 -10.83 8.40
N ALA A 570 16.36 -10.88 9.72
CA ALA A 570 17.31 -11.52 10.62
C ALA A 570 17.45 -13.03 10.33
N PHE A 571 16.33 -13.70 10.06
CA PHE A 571 16.29 -15.10 9.67
C PHE A 571 17.01 -15.35 8.32
N LEU A 572 16.72 -14.55 7.30
CA LEU A 572 17.38 -14.61 5.99
C LEU A 572 18.90 -14.40 6.10
N TYR A 573 19.31 -13.43 6.93
CA TYR A 573 20.72 -13.17 7.19
C TYR A 573 21.42 -14.39 7.82
N LEU A 574 20.81 -14.97 8.87
CA LEU A 574 21.36 -16.13 9.56
C LEU A 574 21.50 -17.35 8.62
N ILE A 575 20.44 -17.69 7.87
CA ILE A 575 20.46 -18.82 6.94
C ILE A 575 21.48 -18.61 5.83
N SER A 576 21.54 -17.42 5.23
CA SER A 576 22.47 -17.13 4.16
C SER A 576 23.93 -17.27 4.63
N ASN A 577 24.23 -16.83 5.84
CA ASN A 577 25.57 -16.90 6.42
C ASN A 577 25.95 -18.35 6.81
N ILE A 578 25.03 -19.12 7.41
CA ILE A 578 25.24 -20.56 7.67
C ILE A 578 25.53 -21.29 6.36
N ALA A 579 24.76 -21.04 5.31
CA ALA A 579 24.93 -21.66 4.00
C ALA A 579 26.27 -21.29 3.34
N ALA A 580 26.74 -20.05 3.53
CA ALA A 580 28.05 -19.60 3.04
C ALA A 580 29.21 -20.25 3.82
N ARG A 581 29.12 -20.30 5.15
CA ARG A 581 30.19 -20.84 6.02
C ARG A 581 30.32 -22.36 5.97
N ARG A 582 29.22 -23.12 5.83
CA ARG A 582 29.27 -24.58 5.65
C ARG A 582 30.10 -25.04 4.45
N ARG A 583 30.39 -24.14 3.50
CA ARG A 583 31.17 -24.41 2.29
C ARG A 583 32.63 -24.00 2.39
N LEU A 584 33.00 -23.26 3.45
CA LEU A 584 34.39 -22.92 3.73
C LEU A 584 35.13 -24.09 4.39
N LYS A 585 34.37 -24.91 5.14
CA LYS A 585 34.74 -26.25 5.61
C LYS A 585 34.67 -27.21 4.42
#